data_AF-A0A4R4QR68-F1
#
_entry.id   AF-A0A4R4QR68-F1
#
_cell.length_a   1.000
_cell.length_b   1.000
_cell.length_c   1.000
_cell.angle_alpha   90.00
_cell.angle_beta   90.00
_cell.angle_gamma   90.00
#
_symmetry.space_group_name_H-M   'P 1'
#
loop_
_entity.id
_entity.type
_entity.pdbx_description
1 polymer ?
#
loop_
_entity_poly.entity_id
_entity_poly.type
_entity_poly.pdbx_seq_one_letter_code
_entity_poly.pdbx_strand_id
1 'polypeptide(L)'
;MDLAYLRAHPEHLPTFLTHQRIRETPVSGGDSCVAARLTLDDGHSVFAKTWPERAHRPLPAGLFASEAAGLRWLRAADAVPVPEVVVALPELLALDWVEPGEPSAEAAERFGRELAAMHRAGAVAFGAE
;
A
#
# COMPACT_ATOMS: atom_id res chain seq x y z
N MET A 1 -12.03 1.99 15.06
CA MET A 1 -12.43 1.47 13.74
C MET A 1 -11.74 0.14 13.51
N ASP A 2 -12.46 -0.86 13.03
CA ASP A 2 -11.91 -2.16 12.60
C ASP A 2 -11.63 -2.17 11.08
N LEU A 3 -11.00 -3.24 10.57
CA LEU A 3 -10.65 -3.35 9.15
C LEU A 3 -11.89 -3.41 8.24
N ALA A 4 -12.96 -4.05 8.70
CA ALA A 4 -14.20 -4.18 7.93
C ALA A 4 -14.87 -2.82 7.71
N TYR A 5 -14.95 -2.01 8.77
CA TYR A 5 -15.44 -0.63 8.71
C TYR A 5 -14.56 0.22 7.80
N LEU A 6 -13.22 0.09 7.90
CA LEU A 6 -12.30 0.83 7.05
C LEU A 6 -12.52 0.54 5.56
N ARG A 7 -12.75 -0.73 5.21
CA ARG A 7 -13.05 -1.13 3.82
C ARG A 7 -14.40 -0.60 3.33
N ALA A 8 -15.40 -0.53 4.22
CA ALA A 8 -16.72 0.00 3.90
C ALA A 8 -16.77 1.53 3.84
N HIS A 9 -15.90 2.21 4.58
CA HIS A 9 -15.88 3.67 4.75
C HIS A 9 -14.45 4.25 4.61
N PRO A 10 -13.78 4.05 3.46
CA PRO A 10 -12.40 4.47 3.24
C PRO A 10 -12.20 5.99 3.44
N GLU A 11 -13.22 6.79 3.15
CA GLU A 11 -13.23 8.25 3.28
C GLU A 11 -13.10 8.74 4.73
N HIS A 12 -13.36 7.90 5.73
CA HIS A 12 -13.24 8.26 7.14
C HIS A 12 -11.82 8.14 7.67
N LEU A 13 -10.91 7.45 6.98
CA LEU A 13 -9.53 7.24 7.44
C LEU A 13 -8.79 8.56 7.76
N PRO A 14 -8.82 9.60 6.91
CA PRO A 14 -8.22 10.89 7.24
C PRO A 14 -8.76 11.49 8.53
N THR A 15 -10.08 11.41 8.77
CA THR A 15 -10.69 11.93 9.99
C THR A 15 -10.16 11.23 11.24
N PHE A 16 -9.98 9.91 11.18
CA PHE A 16 -9.42 9.16 12.31
C PHE A 16 -7.95 9.49 12.58
N LEU A 17 -7.17 9.74 11.53
CA LEU A 17 -5.78 10.21 11.67
C LEU A 17 -5.71 11.61 12.29
N THR A 18 -6.50 12.57 11.79
CA THR A 18 -6.54 13.94 12.33
C THR A 18 -6.91 13.98 13.81
N HIS A 19 -7.85 13.13 14.24
CA HIS A 19 -8.32 13.09 15.63
C HIS A 19 -7.56 12.06 16.49
N GLN A 20 -6.46 11.49 15.99
CA GLN A 20 -5.62 10.50 16.69
C GLN A 20 -6.41 9.33 17.30
N ARG A 21 -7.42 8.84 16.57
CA ARG A 21 -8.28 7.73 17.01
C ARG A 21 -7.74 6.35 16.65
N ILE A 22 -6.59 6.29 15.99
CA ILE A 22 -5.89 5.07 15.60
C ILE A 22 -4.43 5.26 15.98
N ARG A 23 -3.78 4.17 16.42
CA ARG A 23 -2.35 4.21 16.68
C ARG A 23 -1.58 4.29 15.37
N GLU A 24 -0.80 5.36 15.22
CA GLU A 24 0.14 5.56 14.11
C GLU A 24 1.57 5.29 14.61
N THR A 25 2.32 4.47 13.87
CA THR A 25 3.75 4.22 14.12
C THR A 25 4.52 4.50 12.83
N PRO A 26 5.37 5.54 12.79
CA PRO A 26 6.18 5.84 11.61
C PRO A 26 7.03 4.65 11.19
N VAL A 27 7.17 4.42 9.88
CA VAL A 27 8.04 3.40 9.32
C VAL A 27 8.97 4.02 8.30
N SER A 28 10.16 3.44 8.14
CA SER A 28 11.12 3.87 7.12
C SER A 28 10.68 3.43 5.71
N GLY A 29 11.34 3.96 4.67
CA GLY A 29 11.15 3.54 3.28
C GLY A 29 10.25 4.44 2.43
N GLY A 30 9.72 5.53 2.99
CA GLY A 30 9.02 6.57 2.23
C GLY A 30 9.97 7.64 1.70
N ASP A 31 10.58 7.43 0.53
CA ASP A 31 11.47 8.45 -0.09
C ASP A 31 10.69 9.66 -0.63
N SER A 32 9.42 9.45 -1.03
CA SER A 32 8.55 10.47 -1.62
C SER A 32 7.31 10.81 -0.80
N CYS A 33 6.95 9.96 0.16
CA CYS A 33 5.72 10.03 0.96
C CYS A 33 6.06 9.80 2.43
N VAL A 34 5.21 10.28 3.35
CA VAL A 34 5.24 9.83 4.74
C VAL A 34 4.66 8.42 4.80
N ALA A 35 5.35 7.52 5.48
CA ALA A 35 4.96 6.13 5.62
C ALA A 35 4.73 5.76 7.10
N ALA A 36 3.62 5.09 7.39
CA ALA A 36 3.30 4.67 8.75
C ALA A 36 2.57 3.32 8.78
N ARG A 37 2.73 2.58 9.89
CA ARG A 37 1.85 1.50 10.29
C ARG A 37 0.69 2.08 11.08
N LEU A 38 -0.53 1.83 10.63
CA LEU A 38 -1.75 2.15 11.39
C LEU A 38 -2.29 0.88 12.03
N THR A 39 -2.47 0.88 13.35
CA THR A 39 -3.05 -0.26 14.09
C THR A 39 -4.48 0.05 14.46
N LEU A 40 -5.41 -0.70 13.88
CA LEU A 40 -6.86 -0.58 14.05
C LEU A 40 -7.33 -1.16 15.40
N ASP A 41 -8.58 -0.91 15.78
CA ASP A 41 -9.13 -1.30 17.10
C ASP A 41 -9.20 -2.82 17.30
N ASP A 42 -9.33 -3.56 16.20
CA ASP A 42 -9.34 -5.03 16.15
C ASP A 42 -7.93 -5.64 16.15
N GLY A 43 -6.88 -4.80 16.21
CA GLY A 43 -5.48 -5.21 16.16
C GLY A 43 -4.94 -5.41 14.75
N HIS A 44 -5.77 -5.34 13.70
CA HIS A 44 -5.27 -5.38 12.33
C HIS A 44 -4.38 -4.17 12.05
N SER A 45 -3.37 -4.38 11.21
CA SER A 45 -2.47 -3.33 10.77
C SER A 45 -2.60 -3.08 9.29
N VAL A 46 -2.52 -1.80 8.89
CA VAL A 46 -2.38 -1.38 7.50
C VAL A 46 -1.13 -0.50 7.35
N PHE A 47 -0.50 -0.57 6.19
CA PHE A 47 0.56 0.34 5.79
C PHE A 47 -0.06 1.55 5.09
N ALA A 48 0.18 2.75 5.60
CA ALA A 48 -0.34 3.99 5.03
C ALA A 48 0.77 4.85 4.45
N LYS A 49 0.51 5.39 3.26
CA LYS A 49 1.28 6.47 2.63
C LYS A 49 0.43 7.73 2.57
N THR A 50 1.00 8.84 2.99
CA THR A 50 0.40 10.17 2.87
C THR A 50 1.38 11.14 2.23
N TRP A 51 0.84 12.18 1.57
CA TRP A 51 1.69 13.23 1.02
C TRP A 51 2.30 14.06 2.16
N PRO A 52 3.63 14.34 2.15
CA PRO A 52 4.24 15.11 3.21
C PRO A 52 3.71 16.55 3.22
N GLU A 53 3.23 17.02 4.38
CA GLU A 53 2.72 18.40 4.55
C GLU A 53 3.78 19.45 4.17
N ARG A 54 5.06 19.15 4.43
CA ARG A 54 6.21 20.03 4.15
C ARG A 54 6.91 19.73 2.83
N ALA A 55 6.24 19.07 1.88
CA ALA A 55 6.81 18.83 0.57
C ALA A 55 7.13 20.15 -0.14
N HIS A 56 8.31 20.23 -0.78
CA HIS A 56 8.75 21.39 -1.55
C HIS A 56 8.04 21.52 -2.92
N ARG A 57 7.19 20.54 -3.26
CA ARG A 57 6.41 20.50 -4.50
C ARG A 57 4.98 20.05 -4.18
N PRO A 58 3.99 20.43 -5.00
CA PRO A 58 2.62 19.95 -4.82
C PRO A 58 2.54 18.43 -5.04
N LEU A 59 1.51 17.81 -4.45
CA LEU A 59 1.13 16.43 -4.74
C LEU A 59 0.90 16.25 -6.24
N PRO A 60 1.63 15.34 -6.93
CA PRO A 60 1.35 15.03 -8.31
C PRO A 60 -0.07 14.49 -8.49
N ALA A 61 -0.78 15.00 -9.49
CA ALA A 61 -2.13 14.55 -9.80
C ALA A 61 -2.16 13.03 -10.05
N GLY A 62 -3.10 12.34 -9.41
CA GLY A 62 -3.32 10.91 -9.58
C GLY A 62 -2.29 9.99 -8.92
N LEU A 63 -1.29 10.49 -8.18
CA LEU A 63 -0.19 9.68 -7.62
C LEU A 63 -0.67 8.37 -6.96
N PHE A 64 -1.56 8.47 -5.97
CA PHE A 64 -2.07 7.29 -5.25
C PHE A 64 -3.10 6.49 -6.04
N ALA A 65 -3.82 7.12 -6.97
CA ALA A 65 -4.74 6.42 -7.87
C ALA A 65 -3.98 5.51 -8.84
N SER A 66 -2.89 6.01 -9.44
CA SER A 66 -2.00 5.24 -10.31
C SER A 66 -1.30 4.12 -9.55
N GLU A 67 -0.83 4.37 -8.32
CA GLU A 67 -0.22 3.32 -7.49
C GLU A 67 -1.24 2.22 -7.11
N ALA A 68 -2.46 2.60 -6.71
CA ALA A 68 -3.53 1.65 -6.42
C ALA A 68 -3.92 0.82 -7.65
N ALA A 69 -4.01 1.44 -8.83
CA ALA A 69 -4.28 0.74 -10.08
C ALA A 69 -3.18 -0.26 -10.43
N GLY A 70 -1.91 0.15 -10.31
CA GLY A 70 -0.75 -0.72 -10.54
C GLY A 70 -0.71 -1.91 -9.59
N LEU A 71 -0.95 -1.70 -8.29
CA LEU A 71 -0.99 -2.78 -7.31
C LEU A 71 -2.11 -3.78 -7.60
N ARG A 72 -3.32 -3.31 -7.96
CA ARG A 72 -4.42 -4.18 -8.36
C ARG A 72 -4.11 -4.98 -9.62
N TRP A 73 -3.49 -4.34 -10.61
CA TRP A 73 -3.08 -4.98 -11.86
C TRP A 73 -2.03 -6.08 -11.62
N LEU A 74 -0.98 -5.78 -10.85
CA LEU A 74 0.05 -6.76 -10.51
C LEU A 74 -0.51 -7.90 -9.66
N ARG A 75 -1.41 -7.61 -8.71
CA ARG A 75 -2.09 -8.64 -7.91
C ARG A 75 -2.93 -9.59 -8.75
N ALA A 76 -3.54 -9.11 -9.84
CA ALA A 76 -4.35 -9.94 -10.73
C ALA A 76 -3.54 -11.04 -11.46
N ALA A 77 -2.21 -10.94 -11.49
CA ALA A 77 -1.34 -12.01 -12.00
C ALA A 77 -1.31 -13.26 -11.11
N ASP A 78 -1.75 -13.15 -9.85
CA ASP A 78 -1.81 -14.24 -8.86
C ASP A 78 -0.50 -15.07 -8.78
N ALA A 79 0.64 -14.37 -8.84
CA ALA A 79 1.95 -14.99 -9.01
C ALA A 79 2.91 -14.74 -7.85
N VAL A 80 3.09 -13.48 -7.47
CA VAL A 80 3.86 -13.07 -6.29
C VAL A 80 2.91 -12.34 -5.33
N PRO A 81 3.04 -12.50 -4.00
CA PRO A 81 2.20 -11.78 -3.07
C PRO A 81 2.34 -10.25 -3.22
N VAL A 82 1.30 -9.60 -3.74
CA VAL A 82 1.19 -8.13 -3.82
C VAL A 82 0.17 -7.67 -2.78
N PRO A 83 0.46 -6.68 -1.90
CA PRO A 83 -0.47 -6.22 -0.87
C PRO A 83 -1.82 -5.79 -1.43
N GLU A 84 -2.91 -6.07 -0.71
CA GLU A 84 -4.24 -5.57 -1.08
C GLU A 84 -4.31 -4.06 -0.87
N VAL A 85 -5.03 -3.37 -1.76
CA VAL A 85 -5.37 -1.95 -1.58
C VAL A 85 -6.61 -1.85 -0.70
N VAL A 86 -6.44 -1.42 0.55
CA VAL A 86 -7.54 -1.24 1.52
C VAL A 86 -8.22 0.12 1.33
N VAL A 87 -7.44 1.18 1.14
CA VAL A 87 -7.94 2.56 0.92
C VAL A 87 -7.14 3.21 -0.19
N ALA A 88 -7.82 3.85 -1.14
CA ALA A 88 -7.19 4.71 -2.13
C ALA A 88 -7.97 6.04 -2.21
N LEU A 89 -7.33 7.12 -1.77
CA LEU A 89 -7.85 8.49 -1.75
C LEU A 89 -6.86 9.41 -2.48
N PRO A 90 -7.26 10.64 -2.83
CA PRO A 90 -6.37 11.57 -3.54
C PRO A 90 -5.04 11.84 -2.85
N GLU A 91 -5.01 11.90 -1.51
CA GLU A 91 -3.81 12.25 -0.71
C GLU A 91 -3.32 11.12 0.21
N LEU A 92 -3.93 9.93 0.12
CA LEU A 92 -3.65 8.80 1.00
C LEU A 92 -3.85 7.46 0.30
N LEU A 93 -2.92 6.54 0.51
CA LEU A 93 -3.05 5.12 0.14
C LEU A 93 -2.85 4.26 1.39
N ALA A 94 -3.75 3.32 1.66
CA ALA A 94 -3.55 2.30 2.70
C ALA A 94 -3.61 0.90 2.09
N LEU A 95 -2.62 0.08 2.45
CA LEU A 95 -2.43 -1.29 1.99
C LEU A 95 -2.45 -2.26 3.17
N ASP A 96 -2.68 -3.54 2.90
CA ASP A 96 -2.45 -4.57 3.92
C ASP A 96 -1.03 -4.48 4.48
N TRP A 97 -0.89 -4.64 5.80
CA TRP A 97 0.42 -4.72 6.43
C TRP A 97 1.08 -6.07 6.13
N VAL A 98 2.29 -6.05 5.59
CA VAL A 98 3.12 -7.24 5.39
C VAL A 98 4.08 -7.34 6.56
N GLU A 99 3.99 -8.42 7.35
CA GLU A 99 4.92 -8.64 8.45
C GLU A 99 6.34 -8.91 7.89
N PRO A 100 7.36 -8.17 8.35
CA PRO A 100 8.74 -8.41 7.93
C PRO A 100 9.20 -9.83 8.27
N GLY A 101 9.84 -10.49 7.32
CA GLY A 101 10.50 -11.78 7.52
C GLY A 101 12.03 -11.66 7.45
N GLU A 102 12.74 -12.64 8.01
CA GLU A 102 14.18 -12.73 7.84
C GLU A 102 14.53 -13.14 6.40
N PRO A 103 15.50 -12.47 5.75
CA PRO A 103 15.95 -12.86 4.42
C PRO A 103 16.69 -14.21 4.48
N SER A 104 16.29 -15.16 3.64
CA SER A 104 17.00 -16.43 3.45
C SER A 104 17.22 -16.73 1.96
N ALA A 105 18.15 -17.64 1.66
CA ALA A 105 18.40 -18.09 0.30
C ALA A 105 17.14 -18.73 -0.32
N GLU A 106 16.40 -19.53 0.46
CA GLU A 106 15.17 -20.18 0.04
C GLU A 106 14.06 -19.16 -0.26
N ALA A 107 13.94 -18.12 0.57
CA ALA A 107 12.98 -17.04 0.35
C ALA A 107 13.32 -16.24 -0.93
N ALA A 108 14.60 -15.94 -1.14
CA ALA A 108 15.07 -15.23 -2.34
C ALA A 108 14.83 -16.06 -3.62
N GLU A 109 15.12 -17.35 -3.60
CA GLU A 109 14.87 -18.25 -4.73
C GLU A 109 13.37 -18.36 -5.06
N ARG A 110 12.52 -18.51 -4.03
CA ARG A 110 11.07 -18.54 -4.20
C ARG A 110 10.58 -17.23 -4.82
N PHE A 111 10.99 -16.09 -4.24
CA PHE A 111 10.63 -14.77 -4.74
C PHE A 111 11.06 -14.58 -6.20
N GLY A 112 12.26 -15.03 -6.59
CA GLY A 112 12.71 -14.96 -7.98
C GLY A 112 11.82 -15.73 -8.95
N ARG A 113 11.36 -16.94 -8.57
CA ARG A 113 10.45 -17.75 -9.41
C ARG A 113 9.07 -17.11 -9.52
N GLU A 114 8.53 -16.61 -8.42
CA GLU A 114 7.23 -15.91 -8.35
C GLU A 114 7.25 -14.60 -9.14
N LEU A 115 8.32 -13.80 -9.00
CA LEU A 115 8.52 -12.57 -9.75
C LEU A 115 8.62 -12.83 -11.27
N ALA A 116 9.34 -13.89 -11.66
CA ALA A 116 9.38 -14.31 -13.06
C ALA A 116 8.01 -14.76 -13.59
N ALA A 117 7.16 -15.35 -12.75
CA ALA A 117 5.79 -15.70 -13.11
C ALA A 117 4.92 -14.44 -13.28
N MET A 118 5.04 -13.46 -12.37
CA MET A 118 4.35 -12.18 -12.50
C MET A 118 4.69 -11.48 -13.81
N HIS A 119 5.98 -11.42 -14.19
CA HIS A 119 6.38 -10.82 -15.46
C HIS A 119 5.83 -11.58 -16.69
N ARG A 120 5.72 -12.91 -16.59
CA ARG A 120 5.18 -13.74 -17.68
C ARG A 120 3.66 -13.63 -17.86
N ALA A 121 2.93 -13.10 -16.88
CA ALA A 121 1.52 -12.76 -17.05
C ALA A 121 1.31 -11.72 -18.17
N GLY A 122 2.35 -10.90 -18.42
CA GLY A 122 2.42 -10.01 -19.57
C GLY A 122 1.49 -8.80 -19.49
N ALA A 123 1.49 -8.02 -20.56
CA ALA A 123 0.64 -6.86 -20.77
C ALA A 123 0.25 -6.79 -22.24
N VAL A 124 -0.89 -6.17 -22.56
CA VAL A 124 -1.35 -6.02 -23.94
C VAL A 124 -0.48 -5.05 -24.76
N ALA A 125 0.19 -4.11 -24.09
CA ALA A 125 1.07 -3.10 -24.67
C ALA A 125 2.07 -2.61 -23.62
N PHE A 126 3.07 -1.83 -24.07
CA PHE A 126 3.94 -1.07 -23.18
C PHE A 126 3.19 0.14 -22.61
N GLY A 127 3.53 0.53 -21.38
CA GLY A 127 2.85 1.62 -20.67
C GLY A 127 1.77 1.09 -19.74
N ALA A 128 1.04 2.02 -19.12
CA ALA A 128 -0.05 1.72 -18.19
C ALA A 128 -1.37 2.41 -18.59
N GLU A 129 -1.39 3.09 -19.73
CA GLU A 129 -2.55 3.73 -20.38
C GLU A 129 -2.37 3.72 -21.91
#